data_AF-A0A9P7N3F6-F1
#
_entry.id   AF-A0A9P7N3F6-F1
#
_cell.length_a   1.000
_cell.length_b   1.000
_cell.length_c   1.000
_cell.angle_alpha   90.00
_cell.angle_beta   90.00
_cell.angle_gamma   90.00
#
_symmetry.space_group_name_H-M   'P 1'
#
loop_
_entity.id
_entity.type
_entity.pdbx_description
1 polymer ?
#
loop_
_entity_poly.entity_id
_entity_poly.type
_entity_poly.pdbx_seq_one_letter_code
_entity_poly.pdbx_strand_id
1 'polypeptide(L)' 'GSLDTYRFCDEVWTFLIKNVTFKMDNGSQSVQADKVKIVSCNAKKPGEAA' A
#
# COMPACT_ATOMS: atom_id res chain seq x y z
N GLY A 1 5.26 -6.46 7.66
CA GLY A 1 6.28 -5.40 7.61
C GLY A 1 5.92 -4.29 8.57
N SER A 2 6.86 -3.36 8.76
CA SER A 2 6.76 -2.23 9.70
C SER A 2 6.58 -0.93 8.93
N LEU A 3 5.57 -0.13 9.29
CA LEU A 3 5.36 1.19 8.69
C LEU A 3 6.51 2.13 9.07
N ASP A 4 7.16 2.72 8.07
CA ASP A 4 8.29 3.66 8.23
C ASP A 4 7.78 5.11 8.25
N THR A 5 7.02 5.48 7.21
CA THR A 5 6.38 6.79 7.12
C THR A 5 5.12 6.71 6.26
N TYR A 6 4.20 7.67 6.47
CA TYR A 6 2.99 7.80 5.70
C TYR A 6 2.74 9.27 5.34
N ARG A 7 1.96 9.50 4.27
CA ARG A 7 1.48 10.82 3.86
C ARG A 7 0.10 10.68 3.24
N PHE A 8 -0.79 11.61 3.59
CA PHE A 8 -2.05 11.82 2.91
C PHE A 8 -2.07 13.25 2.34
N CYS A 9 -2.26 13.37 1.03
CA CYS A 9 -2.30 14.64 0.31
C CYS A 9 -3.07 14.42 -1.00
N ASP A 10 -3.92 15.38 -1.39
CA ASP A 10 -4.75 15.32 -2.60
C ASP A 10 -5.57 14.03 -2.74
N GLU A 11 -6.17 13.56 -1.63
CA GLU A 11 -6.91 12.29 -1.55
C GLU A 11 -6.10 11.02 -1.90
N VAL A 12 -4.77 11.13 -1.92
CA VAL A 12 -3.86 10.01 -2.16
C VAL A 12 -3.12 9.65 -0.88
N TRP A 13 -3.16 8.37 -0.53
CA TRP A 13 -2.33 7.80 0.51
C TRP A 13 -1.00 7.31 -0.05
N THR A 14 0.08 7.63 0.64
CA THR A 14 1.40 7.07 0.39
C THR A 14 1.94 6.44 1.67
N PHE A 15 2.36 5.19 1.61
CA PHE A 15 3.00 4.47 2.72
C PHE A 15 4.38 3.97 2.29
N LEU A 16 5.36 4.09 3.18
CA LEU A 16 6.62 3.37 3.07
C LEU A 16 6.67 2.32 4.18
N ILE A 17 6.87 1.07 3.80
CA ILE A 17 6.87 -0.07 4.73
C ILE A 17 8.20 -0.82 4.57
N LYS A 18 8.82 -1.18 5.68
CA LYS A 18 10.06 -1.96 5.74
C LYS A 18 9.78 -3.42 6.08
N ASN A 19 10.68 -4.32 5.67
CA ASN A 19 10.65 -5.75 6.00
C ASN A 19 9.28 -6.39 5.65
N VAL A 20 8.86 -6.25 4.41
CA VAL A 20 7.55 -6.70 3.92
C VAL A 20 7.65 -8.13 3.42
N THR A 21 6.66 -8.95 3.79
CA THR A 21 6.43 -10.27 3.21
C THR A 21 5.03 -10.28 2.62
N PHE A 22 4.94 -10.35 1.29
CA PHE A 22 3.71 -10.52 0.56
C PHE A 22 3.32 -11.99 0.55
N LYS A 23 2.13 -12.28 1.08
CA LYS A 23 1.49 -13.59 0.90
C LYS A 23 0.80 -13.58 -0.45
N MET A 24 1.14 -14.53 -1.30
CA MET A 24 0.51 -14.70 -2.60
C MET A 24 -0.53 -15.81 -2.49
N ASP A 25 -1.68 -15.62 -3.13
CA ASP A 25 -2.72 -16.65 -3.14
C ASP A 25 -2.25 -17.88 -3.95
N ASN A 26 -2.96 -19.01 -3.78
CA ASN A 26 -2.71 -20.30 -4.44
C ASN A 26 -1.42 -21.03 -4.02
N GLY A 27 -0.90 -20.76 -2.82
CA GLY A 27 0.25 -21.49 -2.27
C GLY A 27 1.58 -21.19 -2.97
N SER A 28 1.61 -20.14 -3.78
CA SER A 28 2.85 -19.64 -4.38
C SER A 28 3.79 -19.07 -3.31
N GLN A 29 5.09 -19.12 -3.58
CA GLN A 29 6.11 -18.71 -2.61
C GLN A 29 5.93 -17.25 -2.21
N SER A 30 6.00 -16.97 -0.91
CA SER A 30 5.89 -15.61 -0.39
C SER A 30 6.99 -14.72 -0.95
N VAL A 31 6.64 -13.49 -1.36
CA VAL A 31 7.62 -12.52 -1.87
C VAL A 31 8.06 -11.61 -0.74
N GLN A 32 9.37 -11.49 -0.51
CA GLN A 32 9.95 -10.61 0.51
C GLN A 32 10.56 -9.35 -0.12
N ALA A 33 10.47 -8.23 0.59
CA ALA A 33 11.06 -6.97 0.18
C ALA A 33 11.49 -6.15 1.40
N ASP A 34 12.72 -5.62 1.38
CA ASP A 34 13.26 -4.80 2.47
C ASP A 34 12.51 -3.49 2.64
N LYS A 35 12.05 -2.90 1.53
CA LYS A 35 11.31 -1.63 1.50
C LYS A 35 10.32 -1.59 0.35
N VAL A 36 9.09 -1.18 0.65
CA VAL A 36 7.99 -1.05 -0.30
C VAL A 36 7.39 0.35 -0.17
N LYS A 37 7.02 0.96 -1.30
CA LYS A 37 6.19 2.16 -1.36
C LYS A 37 4.82 1.80 -1.92
N ILE A 38 3.76 2.04 -1.14
CA ILE A 38 2.37 1.89 -1.57
C ILE A 38 1.82 3.29 -1.85
N VAL A 39 1.22 3.48 -3.02
CA VAL A 39 0.49 4.70 -3.39
C VAL A 39 -0.91 4.30 -3.77
N SER A 40 -1.92 4.81 -3.06
CA SER A 40 -3.32 4.46 -3.28
C SER A 40 -4.19 5.70 -3.38
N CYS A 41 -4.88 5.84 -4.50
CA CYS A 41 -5.92 6.86 -4.70
C CYS A 41 -7.20 6.48 -3.96
N ASN A 42 -8.07 7.46 -3.74
CA ASN A 42 -9.44 7.21 -3.32
C ASN A 42 -10.15 6.29 -4.33
N ALA A 43 -10.83 5.25 -3.84
CA ALA A 43 -11.57 4.32 -4.67
C ALA A 43 -12.90 4.89 -5.19
N LYS A 44 -13.42 5.95 -4.53
CA LYS A 44 -14.61 6.67 -4.98
C LYS A 44 -14.29 7.38 -6.30
N LYS A 45 -15.21 7.32 -7.26
CA LYS A 45 -15.06 8.09 -8.50
C LYS A 45 -15.18 9.59 -8.20
N PRO A 46 -14.42 10.46 -8.90
CA PRO A 46 -14.65 11.89 -8.82
C PRO A 46 -16.12 12.21 -9.13
N GLY A 47 -16.83 12.81 -8.16
CA GLY A 47 -18.26 13.16 -8.27
C GLY A 47 -19.25 12.18 -7.64
N GLU A 48 -18.79 11.05 -7.09
CA GLU A 48 -19.65 10.17 -6.29
C GLU A 48 -19.76 10.75 -4.86
N ALA A 49 -20.93 11.29 -4.52
CA ALA A 49 -21.17 11.91 -3.22
C ALA A 49 -20.96 10.91 -2.07
N ALA A 50 -20.45 11.42 -0.95
CA ALA A 50 -19.90 10.61 0.14
C ALA A 50 -20.93 9.76 0.89
#